data_AF-A0A966J2N9-F1
#
_entry.id   AF-A0A966J2N9-F1
#
_cell.length_a   1.000
_cell.length_b   1.000
_cell.length_c   1.000
_cell.angle_alpha   90.00
_cell.angle_beta   90.00
_cell.angle_gamma   90.00
#
_symmetry.space_group_name_H-M   'P 1'
#
loop_
_entity.id
_entity.type
_entity.pdbx_description
1 polymer ?
#
loop_
_entity_poly.entity_id
_entity_poly.type
_entity_poly.pdbx_seq_one_letter_code
_entity_poly.pdbx_strand_id
1 'polypeptide(L)'
;MTNIKSLTDITNNGLCIGCGLCQSILGKEKISIEMTDKGRLEPKEINPISGDDLERVKKICPGVIVEGLPKKDISNDSKFDTLWGYYNSLFYAWSTDEQIRFQSSTGGLLNGLSLFLLESKKVDFILHTAGDPEKPMRSIPRFSYTKQELLS
;
A
#
# COMPACT_ATOMS: atom_id res chain seq x y z
N MET A 1 13.16 -7.18 -19.71
CA MET A 1 12.30 -6.26 -18.95
C MET A 1 11.49 -5.43 -19.94
N THR A 2 10.19 -5.25 -19.70
CA THR A 2 9.31 -4.48 -20.59
C THR A 2 9.80 -3.04 -20.71
N ASN A 3 10.00 -2.56 -21.93
CA ASN A 3 10.41 -1.18 -22.16
C ASN A 3 9.19 -0.25 -22.00
N ILE A 4 9.07 0.40 -20.84
CA ILE A 4 7.99 1.34 -20.53
C ILE A 4 8.24 2.67 -21.24
N LYS A 5 7.37 3.06 -22.17
CA LYS A 5 7.47 4.30 -22.95
C LYS A 5 6.37 5.32 -22.62
N SER A 6 5.34 4.90 -21.87
CA SER A 6 4.23 5.74 -21.42
C SER A 6 3.67 5.24 -20.08
N LEU A 7 2.82 6.05 -19.42
CA LEU A 7 2.06 5.57 -18.25
C LEU A 7 1.10 4.43 -18.62
N THR A 8 0.51 4.51 -19.81
CA THR A 8 -0.42 3.51 -20.32
C THR A 8 0.25 2.14 -20.50
N ASP A 9 1.56 2.09 -20.79
CA ASP A 9 2.28 0.81 -20.81
C ASP A 9 2.29 0.15 -19.43
N ILE A 10 2.39 0.94 -18.34
CA ILE A 10 2.36 0.39 -16.97
C ILE A 10 0.98 -0.22 -16.68
N THR A 11 -0.10 0.44 -17.06
CA THR A 11 -1.47 -0.02 -16.79
C THR A 11 -1.90 -1.17 -17.70
N ASN A 12 -1.57 -1.12 -19.00
CA ASN A 12 -1.92 -2.16 -19.97
C ASN A 12 -1.17 -3.47 -19.72
N ASN A 13 0.06 -3.41 -19.21
CA ASN A 13 0.80 -4.60 -18.80
C ASN A 13 0.40 -5.12 -17.40
N GLY A 14 -0.61 -4.52 -16.76
CA GLY A 14 -1.09 -4.97 -15.45
C GLY A 14 -0.12 -4.73 -14.29
N LEU A 15 0.86 -3.83 -14.46
CA LEU A 15 1.89 -3.54 -13.46
C LEU A 15 1.42 -2.49 -12.44
N CYS A 16 0.39 -1.71 -12.75
CA CYS A 16 -0.11 -0.66 -11.87
C CYS A 16 -0.84 -1.24 -10.65
N ILE A 17 -0.40 -0.85 -9.45
CA ILE A 17 -1.03 -1.22 -8.18
C ILE A 17 -1.95 -0.13 -7.59
N GLY A 18 -2.24 0.94 -8.36
CA GLY A 18 -3.14 2.01 -7.92
C GLY A 18 -2.62 2.89 -6.77
N CYS A 19 -1.30 2.92 -6.51
CA CYS A 19 -0.71 3.64 -5.38
C CYS A 19 -0.81 5.18 -5.46
N GLY A 20 -1.03 5.75 -6.65
CA GLY A 20 -1.16 7.19 -6.84
C GLY A 20 0.12 8.02 -6.77
N LEU A 21 1.30 7.39 -6.65
CA LEU A 21 2.57 8.13 -6.56
C LEU A 21 2.86 8.99 -7.80
N CYS A 22 2.46 8.55 -8.99
CA CYS A 22 2.61 9.34 -10.22
C CYS A 22 1.85 10.68 -10.14
N GLN A 23 0.60 10.67 -9.66
CA GLN A 23 -0.16 11.89 -9.36
C GLN A 23 0.52 12.72 -8.27
N SER A 24 1.07 12.10 -7.23
CA SER A 24 1.72 12.84 -6.14
C SER A 24 2.94 13.63 -6.61
N ILE A 25 3.72 13.12 -7.59
CA ILE A 25 4.94 13.78 -8.05
C ILE A 25 4.73 14.74 -9.22
N LEU A 26 3.70 14.49 -10.04
CA LEU A 26 3.39 15.27 -11.24
C LEU A 26 2.24 16.25 -11.06
N GLY A 27 1.49 16.13 -9.96
CA GLY A 27 0.37 16.99 -9.64
C GLY A 27 -0.96 16.53 -10.23
N LYS A 28 -2.05 17.02 -9.63
CA LYS A 28 -3.45 16.71 -10.01
C LYS A 28 -3.84 17.38 -11.33
N GLU A 29 -3.07 18.35 -11.78
CA GLU A 29 -3.24 19.01 -13.07
C GLU A 29 -2.74 18.14 -14.23
N LYS A 30 -1.82 17.20 -13.99
CA LYS A 30 -1.31 16.29 -15.03
C LYS A 30 -1.94 14.91 -14.96
N ILE A 31 -2.18 14.38 -13.77
CA ILE A 31 -2.69 13.01 -13.59
C ILE A 31 -3.83 13.02 -12.59
N SER A 32 -4.91 12.29 -12.91
CA SER A 32 -5.88 11.81 -11.91
C SER A 32 -5.71 10.32 -11.67
N ILE A 33 -5.98 9.88 -10.45
CA ILE A 33 -6.21 8.47 -10.13
C ILE A 33 -7.71 8.22 -10.12
N GLU A 34 -8.17 7.36 -11.03
CA GLU A 34 -9.60 7.08 -11.23
C GLU A 34 -9.86 5.58 -11.17
N MET A 35 -11.07 5.21 -10.72
CA MET A 35 -11.55 3.84 -10.79
C MET A 35 -11.85 3.50 -12.25
N THR A 36 -11.27 2.42 -12.76
CA THR A 36 -11.52 1.94 -14.13
C THR A 36 -12.59 0.85 -14.17
N ASP A 37 -13.03 0.52 -15.38
CA ASP A 37 -13.89 -0.63 -15.69
C ASP A 37 -13.29 -1.98 -15.25
N LYS A 38 -11.96 -2.07 -15.15
CA LYS A 38 -11.23 -3.20 -14.57
C LYS A 38 -11.41 -3.33 -13.05
N GLY A 39 -12.11 -2.39 -12.42
CA GLY A 39 -12.40 -2.42 -10.99
C GLY A 39 -11.21 -2.07 -10.08
N ARG A 40 -10.19 -1.38 -10.60
CA ARG A 40 -9.02 -0.92 -9.86
C ARG A 40 -8.70 0.53 -10.16
N LEU A 41 -7.96 1.17 -9.25
CA LEU A 41 -7.47 2.53 -9.43
C LEU A 41 -6.31 2.52 -10.43
N GLU A 42 -6.40 3.31 -11.50
CA GLU A 42 -5.33 3.51 -12.48
C GLU A 42 -5.13 5.01 -12.75
N PRO A 43 -3.92 5.44 -13.13
CA PRO A 43 -3.68 6.81 -13.55
C PRO A 43 -4.33 7.11 -14.90
N LYS A 44 -4.85 8.32 -15.01
CA LYS A 44 -5.34 8.92 -16.24
C LYS A 44 -4.63 10.24 -16.47
N GLU A 45 -4.06 10.39 -17.66
CA GLU A 45 -3.43 11.64 -18.07
C GLU A 45 -4.50 12.70 -18.36
N ILE A 46 -4.45 13.80 -17.60
CA ILE A 46 -5.32 14.97 -17.79
C ILE A 46 -4.65 15.94 -18.77
N ASN A 47 -3.35 16.13 -18.63
CA ASN A 47 -2.53 16.95 -19.51
C ASN A 47 -1.30 16.15 -19.97
N PRO A 48 -0.71 16.50 -21.13
CA PRO A 48 0.45 15.79 -21.65
C PRO A 48 1.59 15.72 -20.63
N ILE A 49 2.13 14.52 -20.46
CA ILE A 49 3.34 14.28 -19.68
C ILE A 49 4.56 14.35 -20.60
N SER A 50 5.63 14.99 -20.14
CA SER A 50 6.91 15.02 -20.86
C SER A 50 7.72 13.73 -20.65
N GLY A 51 8.77 13.54 -21.46
CA GLY A 51 9.74 12.45 -21.23
C GLY A 51 10.40 12.54 -19.85
N ASP A 52 10.74 13.74 -19.40
CA ASP A 52 11.33 13.97 -18.07
C ASP A 52 10.34 13.64 -16.95
N ASP A 53 9.05 13.96 -17.14
CA ASP A 53 7.99 13.56 -16.21
C ASP A 53 7.90 12.03 -16.10
N LEU A 54 7.93 11.31 -17.23
CA LEU A 54 7.88 9.85 -17.25
C LEU A 54 9.08 9.23 -16.54
N GLU A 55 10.29 9.76 -16.75
CA GLU A 55 11.49 9.27 -16.08
C GLU A 55 11.45 9.52 -14.57
N ARG A 56 10.84 10.64 -14.12
CA ARG A 56 10.57 10.85 -12.69
C ARG A 56 9.58 9.82 -12.14
N VAL A 57 8.52 9.47 -12.87
CA VAL A 57 7.56 8.43 -12.46
C VAL A 57 8.23 7.05 -12.39
N LYS A 58 9.05 6.69 -13.37
CA LYS A 58 9.70 5.38 -13.40
C LYS A 58 10.57 5.13 -12.17
N LYS A 59 11.29 6.15 -11.69
CA LYS A 59 12.18 6.06 -10.52
C LYS A 59 11.49 5.73 -9.21
N ILE A 60 10.18 5.93 -9.11
CA ILE A 60 9.40 5.75 -7.88
C ILE A 60 8.21 4.80 -8.05
N CYS A 61 7.94 4.33 -9.28
CA CYS A 61 6.80 3.46 -9.54
C CYS A 61 7.12 2.02 -9.09
N PRO A 62 6.40 1.46 -8.10
CA PRO A 62 6.63 0.09 -7.64
C PRO A 62 6.23 -0.97 -8.69
N GLY A 63 5.47 -0.59 -9.72
CA GLY A 63 5.19 -1.46 -10.87
C GLY A 63 6.32 -1.51 -11.89
N VAL A 64 7.24 -0.54 -11.87
CA VAL A 64 8.40 -0.46 -12.77
C VAL A 64 9.66 -0.97 -12.08
N ILE A 65 9.87 -0.57 -10.82
CA ILE A 65 11.01 -0.97 -10.01
C ILE A 65 10.51 -1.87 -8.89
N VAL A 66 10.78 -3.17 -9.02
CA VAL A 66 10.44 -4.19 -8.02
C VAL A 66 11.73 -4.62 -7.33
N GLU A 67 12.20 -3.77 -6.43
CA GLU A 67 13.45 -3.99 -5.69
C GLU A 67 13.19 -3.94 -4.18
N GLY A 68 13.99 -4.69 -3.43
CA GLY A 68 13.97 -4.66 -1.97
C GLY A 68 14.76 -3.47 -1.40
N LEU A 69 15.01 -3.50 -0.09
CA LEU A 69 15.87 -2.51 0.56
C LEU A 69 17.28 -2.49 -0.07
N PRO A 70 17.92 -1.32 -0.19
CA PRO A 70 19.33 -1.25 -0.58
C PRO A 70 20.18 -2.11 0.36
N LYS A 71 21.19 -2.81 -0.18
CA LYS A 71 22.02 -3.75 0.60
C LYS A 71 22.63 -3.16 1.88
N LYS A 72 22.95 -1.86 1.85
CA LYS A 72 23.50 -1.13 3.00
C LYS A 72 22.50 -0.94 4.15
N ASP A 73 21.20 -1.01 3.86
CA ASP A 73 20.10 -0.81 4.80
C ASP A 73 19.56 -2.15 5.33
N ILE A 74 20.10 -3.27 4.84
CA ILE A 74 19.78 -4.61 5.33
C ILE A 74 20.59 -4.86 6.60
N SER A 75 19.91 -5.21 7.69
CA SER A 75 20.57 -5.57 8.95
C SER A 75 21.48 -6.79 8.77
N ASN A 76 22.67 -6.77 9.37
CA ASN A 76 23.61 -7.90 9.36
C ASN A 76 23.03 -9.18 9.98
N ASP A 77 22.04 -9.06 10.86
CA ASP A 77 21.37 -10.19 11.50
C ASP A 77 20.25 -10.80 10.63
N SER A 78 20.00 -10.21 9.44
CA SER A 78 18.97 -10.70 8.53
C SER A 78 19.37 -12.03 7.91
N LYS A 79 18.40 -12.94 7.81
CA LYS A 79 18.50 -14.18 7.04
C LYS A 79 18.02 -13.91 5.62
N PHE A 80 18.50 -14.71 4.67
CA PHE A 80 18.02 -14.67 3.28
C PHE A 80 17.39 -16.00 2.91
N ASP A 81 16.20 -15.93 2.30
CA ASP A 81 15.54 -17.04 1.67
C ASP A 81 15.22 -16.70 0.21
N THR A 82 15.33 -17.67 -0.68
CA THR A 82 15.14 -17.47 -2.13
C THR A 82 13.71 -17.00 -2.47
N LEU A 83 12.70 -17.44 -1.72
CA LEU A 83 11.30 -17.10 -1.95
C LEU A 83 10.89 -15.84 -1.18
N TRP A 84 11.29 -15.73 0.09
CA TRP A 84 10.85 -14.64 0.97
C TRP A 84 11.75 -13.41 0.96
N GLY A 85 12.96 -13.50 0.39
CA GLY A 85 13.96 -12.45 0.43
C GLY A 85 14.63 -12.33 1.80
N TYR A 86 15.01 -11.12 2.18
CA TYR A 86 15.62 -10.85 3.49
C TYR A 86 14.57 -10.75 4.59
N TYR A 87 14.79 -11.44 5.71
CA TYR A 87 13.90 -11.44 6.87
C TYR A 87 14.67 -11.59 8.17
N ASN A 88 14.12 -11.06 9.27
CA ASN A 88 14.71 -11.21 10.59
C ASN A 88 14.16 -12.45 11.32
N SER A 89 12.84 -12.66 11.24
CA SER A 89 12.13 -13.78 11.86
C SER A 89 10.78 -13.98 11.19
N LEU A 90 10.23 -15.20 11.25
CA LEU A 90 8.93 -15.57 10.69
C LEU A 90 8.09 -16.23 11.79
N PHE A 91 6.84 -15.80 11.94
CA PHE A 91 5.94 -16.26 13.00
C PHE A 91 4.52 -16.47 12.46
N TYR A 92 3.83 -17.44 13.05
CA TYR A 92 2.37 -17.47 13.02
C TYR A 92 1.84 -16.75 14.25
N ALA A 93 0.91 -15.82 14.04
CA ALA A 93 0.32 -15.04 15.11
C ALA A 93 -1.16 -14.76 14.84
N TRP A 94 -1.93 -14.61 15.91
CA TRP A 94 -3.33 -14.23 15.89
C TRP A 94 -3.70 -13.55 17.22
N SER A 95 -4.80 -12.82 17.22
CA SER A 95 -5.37 -12.17 18.40
C SER A 95 -5.86 -13.22 19.40
N THR A 96 -5.52 -13.02 20.68
CA THR A 96 -6.09 -13.79 21.80
C THR A 96 -7.50 -13.33 22.18
N ASP A 97 -7.91 -12.14 21.73
CA ASP A 97 -9.30 -11.69 21.80
C ASP A 97 -10.11 -12.40 20.70
N GLU A 98 -11.08 -13.22 21.12
CA GLU A 98 -11.88 -14.07 20.24
C GLU A 98 -12.73 -13.25 19.25
N GLN A 99 -13.26 -12.11 19.68
CA GLN A 99 -14.08 -11.27 18.82
C GLN A 99 -13.21 -10.62 17.74
N ILE A 100 -12.05 -10.07 18.11
CA ILE A 100 -11.11 -9.49 17.15
C ILE A 100 -10.64 -10.58 16.17
N ARG A 101 -10.31 -11.77 16.68
CA ARG A 101 -9.85 -12.88 15.83
C ARG A 101 -10.94 -13.29 14.82
N PHE A 102 -12.20 -13.37 15.25
CA PHE A 102 -13.33 -13.73 14.40
C PHE A 102 -13.62 -12.68 13.33
N GLN A 103 -13.58 -11.39 13.68
CA GLN A 103 -13.95 -10.30 12.78
C GLN A 103 -12.83 -9.89 11.81
N SER A 104 -11.58 -10.28 12.09
CA SER A 104 -10.41 -9.86 11.29
C SER A 104 -10.10 -10.81 10.14
N SER A 105 -9.71 -10.27 8.99
CA SER A 105 -9.34 -11.06 7.80
C SER A 105 -8.12 -11.97 7.98
N THR A 106 -7.14 -11.54 8.79
CA THR A 106 -5.87 -12.26 9.00
C THR A 106 -5.60 -12.52 10.49
N GLY A 107 -6.61 -13.01 11.20
CA GLY A 107 -6.50 -13.41 12.61
C GLY A 107 -6.30 -12.26 13.60
N GLY A 108 -6.37 -11.01 13.17
CA GLY A 108 -6.43 -9.84 14.06
C GLY A 108 -5.09 -9.33 14.57
N LEU A 109 -3.96 -9.79 14.01
CA LEU A 109 -2.62 -9.33 14.42
C LEU A 109 -2.47 -7.80 14.34
N LEU A 110 -2.80 -7.21 13.18
CA LEU A 110 -2.67 -5.77 12.96
C LEU A 110 -3.58 -4.97 13.89
N ASN A 111 -4.80 -5.45 14.15
CA ASN A 111 -5.71 -4.83 15.10
C ASN A 111 -5.16 -4.90 16.53
N GLY A 112 -4.69 -6.07 16.97
CA GLY A 112 -4.08 -6.22 18.29
C GLY A 112 -2.85 -5.32 18.50
N LEU A 113 -1.95 -5.24 17.51
CA LEU A 113 -0.79 -4.35 17.56
C LEU A 113 -1.20 -2.88 17.59
N SER A 114 -2.16 -2.50 16.75
CA SER A 114 -2.69 -1.13 16.68
C SER A 114 -3.34 -0.70 18.00
N LEU A 115 -4.13 -1.58 18.62
CA LEU A 115 -4.72 -1.34 19.93
C LEU A 115 -3.65 -1.14 21.00
N PHE A 116 -2.64 -2.02 21.03
CA PHE A 116 -1.53 -1.86 21.97
C PHE A 116 -0.85 -0.50 21.82
N LEU A 117 -0.58 -0.04 20.58
CA LEU A 117 0.04 1.25 20.33
C LEU A 117 -0.83 2.43 20.82
N LEU A 118 -2.14 2.39 20.58
CA LEU A 118 -3.10 3.41 21.03
C LEU A 118 -3.23 3.43 22.56
N GLU A 119 -3.51 2.27 23.17
CA GLU A 119 -3.75 2.14 24.62
C GLU A 119 -2.50 2.46 25.44
N SER A 120 -1.32 2.10 24.93
CA SER A 120 -0.03 2.46 25.54
C SER A 120 0.44 3.89 25.22
N LYS A 121 -0.36 4.67 24.47
CA LYS A 121 -0.08 6.06 24.07
C LYS A 121 1.27 6.22 23.37
N LYS A 122 1.69 5.22 22.59
CA LYS A 122 2.88 5.28 21.75
C LYS A 122 2.64 6.03 20.44
N VAL A 123 1.36 6.13 20.06
CA VAL A 123 0.88 6.87 18.89
C VAL A 123 -0.43 7.57 19.27
N ASP A 124 -0.74 8.67 18.58
CA ASP A 124 -1.99 9.41 18.79
C ASP A 124 -3.18 8.80 18.01
N PHE A 125 -2.89 8.15 16.87
CA PHE A 125 -3.89 7.52 16.02
C PHE A 125 -3.27 6.43 15.13
N ILE A 126 -4.13 5.65 14.49
CA ILE A 126 -3.78 4.66 13.48
C ILE A 126 -4.39 5.10 12.15
N LEU A 127 -3.56 5.20 11.11
CA LEU A 127 -4.01 5.33 9.72
C LEU A 127 -4.09 3.95 9.09
N HIS A 128 -5.30 3.50 8.75
CA HIS A 128 -5.55 2.19 8.17
C HIS A 128 -6.63 2.26 7.09
N THR A 129 -6.94 1.10 6.49
CA THR A 129 -8.04 0.95 5.53
C THR A 129 -9.30 0.46 6.23
N ALA A 130 -10.43 1.09 5.95
CA ALA A 130 -11.76 0.63 6.34
C ALA A 130 -12.61 0.31 5.09
N GLY A 131 -13.69 -0.44 5.26
CA GLY A 131 -14.67 -0.63 4.18
C GLY A 131 -15.40 0.66 3.84
N ASP A 132 -15.66 0.92 2.57
CA ASP A 132 -16.53 2.01 2.15
C ASP A 132 -18.00 1.63 2.45
N PRO A 133 -18.72 2.38 3.29
CA PRO A 133 -20.09 2.03 3.69
C PRO A 133 -21.08 2.08 2.52
N GLU A 134 -20.84 2.93 1.53
CA GLU A 134 -21.68 3.06 0.34
C GLU A 134 -21.27 2.05 -0.75
N LYS A 135 -20.02 1.55 -0.69
CA LYS A 135 -19.47 0.60 -1.66
C LYS A 135 -18.68 -0.51 -0.94
N PRO A 136 -19.35 -1.51 -0.32
CA PRO A 136 -18.71 -2.49 0.58
C PRO A 136 -17.52 -3.28 0.01
N MET A 137 -17.42 -3.39 -1.30
CA MET A 137 -16.28 -4.01 -2.01
C MET A 137 -15.08 -3.07 -2.18
N ARG A 138 -15.11 -1.88 -1.57
CA ARG A 138 -14.09 -0.83 -1.67
C ARG A 138 -13.55 -0.48 -0.30
N SER A 139 -12.39 0.18 -0.31
CA SER A 139 -11.72 0.61 0.90
C SER A 139 -11.47 2.12 0.88
N ILE A 140 -11.56 2.73 2.05
CA ILE A 140 -11.26 4.14 2.29
C ILE A 140 -10.17 4.27 3.36
N PRO A 141 -9.34 5.32 3.31
CA PRO A 141 -8.43 5.63 4.41
C PRO A 141 -9.24 6.05 5.64
N ARG A 142 -8.86 5.56 6.81
CA ARG A 142 -9.49 5.85 8.09
C ARG A 142 -8.44 6.20 9.15
N PHE A 143 -8.71 7.28 9.87
CA PHE A 143 -7.98 7.66 11.07
C PHE A 143 -8.77 7.14 12.28
N SER A 144 -8.13 6.33 13.11
CA SER A 144 -8.75 5.78 14.32
C SER A 144 -7.93 6.16 15.54
N TYR A 145 -8.57 6.87 16.46
CA TYR A 145 -8.00 7.38 17.72
C TYR A 145 -8.39 6.50 18.91
N THR A 146 -9.42 5.65 18.75
CA THR A 146 -9.98 4.81 19.81
C THR A 146 -10.10 3.36 19.36
N LYS A 147 -10.23 2.44 20.33
CA LYS A 147 -10.52 1.02 20.08
C LYS A 147 -11.80 0.84 19.26
N GLN A 148 -12.84 1.59 19.59
CA GLN A 148 -14.13 1.53 18.90
C GLN A 148 -14.01 1.94 17.44
N GLU A 149 -13.27 3.01 17.15
CA GLU A 149 -13.05 3.45 15.76
C GLU A 149 -12.25 2.43 14.96
N LEU A 150 -11.18 1.88 15.55
CA LEU A 150 -10.30 0.91 14.89
C LEU A 150 -11.03 -0.39 14.52
N LEU A 151 -11.94 -0.85 15.38
CA LEU A 151 -12.65 -2.13 15.20
C LEU A 151 -14.01 -2.00 14.48
N SER A 152 -14.34 -0.81 13.98
CA SER A 152 -15.61 -0.53 13.29
C SER A 152 -15.51 -0.48 11.78
#